data_AF-A0A7C5S9X7-F1
#
_entry.id   AF-A0A7C5S9X7-F1
#
_cell.length_a   1.000
_cell.length_b   1.000
_cell.length_c   1.000
_cell.angle_alpha   90.00
_cell.angle_beta   90.00
_cell.angle_gamma   90.00
#
_symmetry.space_group_name_H-M   'P 1'
#
loop_
_entity.id
_entity.type
_entity.pdbx_description
1 polymer ?
#
loop_
_entity_poly.entity_id
_entity_poly.type
_entity_poly.pdbx_seq_one_letter_code
_entity_poly.pdbx_strand_id
1 'polypeptide(L)'
;MIVALLILITVVTVLYVTLPLLREPYWQYVNLNRLRDIYEEKKTGLWALTDIDNEYEMGKLSEDDYRALKEQFKTEVIPVLMEERRIVGEAIVGLDNKGSLNEKAKEAALSEVIRICGKRLS
;
A
#
# COMPACT_ATOMS: atom_id res chain seq x y z
N MET A 1 0.38 -47.10 -11.97
CA MET A 1 1.11 -46.01 -12.69
C MET A 1 0.16 -44.94 -13.23
N ILE A 2 -0.88 -45.31 -14.00
CA ILE A 2 -1.88 -44.36 -14.53
C ILE A 2 -2.63 -43.57 -13.45
N VAL A 3 -3.03 -44.21 -12.35
CA VAL A 3 -3.74 -43.53 -11.24
C VAL A 3 -2.86 -42.48 -10.56
N ALA A 4 -1.57 -42.76 -10.37
CA ALA A 4 -0.63 -41.80 -9.79
C ALA A 4 -0.41 -40.59 -10.70
N LEU A 5 -0.44 -40.80 -12.02
CA LEU A 5 -0.28 -39.75 -13.03
C LEU A 5 -1.52 -38.84 -13.08
N LEU A 6 -2.72 -39.41 -12.94
CA LEU A 6 -3.96 -38.63 -12.82
C LEU A 6 -3.97 -37.75 -11.56
N ILE A 7 -3.58 -38.31 -10.41
CA ILE A 7 -3.49 -37.55 -9.14
C ILE A 7 -2.49 -36.39 -9.28
N LEU A 8 -1.32 -36.63 -9.88
CA LEU A 8 -0.31 -35.61 -10.12
C LEU A 8 -0.87 -34.45 -10.95
N ILE A 9 -1.56 -34.75 -12.05
CA ILE A 9 -2.17 -33.73 -12.92
C ILE A 9 -3.21 -32.92 -12.14
N THR A 10 -4.08 -33.58 -11.38
CA THR A 10 -5.09 -32.88 -10.57
C THR A 10 -4.46 -31.92 -9.56
N VAL A 11 -3.41 -32.35 -8.85
CA VAL A 11 -2.71 -31.50 -7.87
C VAL A 11 -2.05 -30.30 -8.56
N VAL A 12 -1.42 -30.51 -9.71
CA VAL A 12 -0.81 -29.42 -10.50
C VAL A 12 -1.86 -28.43 -10.99
N THR A 13 -3.01 -28.91 -11.49
CA THR A 13 -4.09 -28.04 -11.94
C THR A 13 -4.68 -27.22 -10.80
N VAL A 14 -4.92 -27.83 -9.63
CA VAL A 14 -5.41 -27.13 -8.44
C VAL A 14 -4.41 -26.08 -7.98
N LEU A 15 -3.12 -26.42 -7.91
CA LEU A 15 -2.07 -25.46 -7.58
C LEU A 15 -2.00 -24.32 -8.60
N TYR A 16 -2.09 -24.62 -9.89
CA TYR A 16 -2.03 -23.63 -10.96
C TYR A 16 -3.18 -22.63 -10.90
N VAL A 17 -4.38 -23.05 -10.50
CA VAL A 17 -5.56 -22.18 -10.36
C VAL A 17 -5.57 -21.43 -9.03
N THR A 18 -5.12 -22.06 -7.95
CA THR A 18 -5.11 -21.44 -6.61
C THR A 18 -3.95 -20.44 -6.42
N LEU A 19 -2.80 -20.66 -7.06
CA LEU A 19 -1.66 -19.74 -7.00
C LEU A 19 -1.99 -18.29 -7.45
N PRO A 20 -2.60 -18.04 -8.62
CA PRO A 20 -2.93 -16.69 -9.05
C PRO A 20 -3.98 -16.06 -8.15
N LEU A 21 -4.95 -16.86 -7.67
CA LEU A 21 -6.00 -16.39 -6.78
C LEU A 21 -5.47 -15.95 -5.41
N LEU A 22 -4.41 -16.59 -4.90
CA LEU A 22 -3.70 -16.14 -3.70
C LEU A 22 -2.69 -15.01 -3.97
N ARG A 23 -2.29 -14.81 -5.23
CA ARG A 23 -1.31 -13.79 -5.63
C ARG A 23 -1.93 -12.44 -5.95
N GLU A 24 -3.20 -12.38 -6.28
CA GLU A 24 -3.88 -11.09 -6.41
C GLU A 24 -4.07 -10.47 -5.02
N PRO A 25 -3.40 -9.34 -4.72
CA PRO A 25 -3.59 -8.65 -3.47
C PRO A 25 -4.92 -7.91 -3.57
N TYR A 26 -6.04 -8.61 -3.33
CA TYR A 26 -7.38 -8.02 -3.22
C TYR A 26 -7.42 -6.82 -2.24
N TRP A 27 -6.46 -6.77 -1.32
CA TRP A 27 -6.18 -5.69 -0.38
C TRP A 27 -5.72 -4.36 -1.00
N GLN A 28 -5.21 -4.33 -2.25
CA GLN A 28 -4.79 -3.08 -2.88
C GLN A 28 -5.96 -2.13 -3.17
N TYR A 29 -7.15 -2.66 -3.50
CA TYR A 29 -8.34 -1.84 -3.75
C TYR A 29 -8.91 -1.23 -2.47
N VAL A 30 -8.88 -1.96 -1.36
CA VAL A 30 -9.36 -1.45 -0.05
C VAL A 30 -8.48 -0.31 0.46
N ASN A 31 -7.16 -0.41 0.26
CA ASN A 31 -6.24 0.67 0.61
C ASN A 31 -6.37 1.89 -0.30
N LEU A 32 -6.66 1.72 -1.60
CA LEU A 32 -6.79 2.86 -2.51
C LEU A 32 -7.94 3.80 -2.14
N ASN A 33 -9.10 3.24 -1.77
CA ASN A 33 -10.22 4.05 -1.31
C ASN A 33 -9.89 4.78 0.00
N ARG A 34 -9.26 4.09 0.96
CA ARG A 34 -8.88 4.69 2.24
C ARG A 34 -7.84 5.80 2.08
N LEU A 35 -6.85 5.65 1.19
CA LEU A 35 -5.90 6.73 0.87
C LEU A 35 -6.61 7.92 0.23
N ARG A 36 -7.56 7.68 -0.68
CA ARG A 36 -8.31 8.73 -1.35
C ARG A 36 -9.13 9.54 -0.34
N ASP A 37 -9.80 8.86 0.59
CA ASP A 37 -10.62 9.52 1.61
C ASP A 37 -9.74 10.40 2.52
N ILE A 38 -8.58 9.90 2.95
CA ILE A 38 -7.59 10.67 3.73
C ILE A 38 -7.04 11.87 2.94
N TYR A 39 -6.84 11.72 1.64
CA TYR A 39 -6.36 12.80 0.78
C TYR A 39 -7.40 13.93 0.63
N GLU A 40 -8.68 13.58 0.46
CA GLU A 40 -9.78 14.55 0.41
C GLU A 40 -9.99 15.24 1.77
N GLU A 41 -9.89 14.49 2.87
CA GLU A 41 -9.98 15.04 4.23
C GLU A 41 -8.85 16.06 4.51
N LYS A 42 -7.61 15.71 4.15
CA LYS A 42 -6.46 16.62 4.20
C LYS A 42 -6.69 17.88 3.38
N LYS A 43 -7.14 17.73 2.14
CA LYS A 43 -7.38 18.85 1.23
C LYS A 43 -8.42 19.80 1.81
N THR A 44 -9.50 19.26 2.37
CA THR A 44 -10.57 20.01 3.01
C THR A 44 -10.06 20.78 4.24
N GLY A 45 -9.30 20.11 5.11
CA GLY A 45 -8.72 20.75 6.30
C GLY A 45 -7.70 21.86 5.98
N LEU A 46 -6.87 21.67 4.95
CA LEU A 46 -5.95 22.71 4.47
C LEU A 46 -6.68 23.89 3.84
N TRP A 47 -7.77 23.63 3.11
CA TRP A 47 -8.62 24.68 2.56
C TRP A 47 -9.26 25.51 3.66
N ALA A 48 -9.81 24.87 4.70
CA ALA A 48 -10.37 25.58 5.86
C ALA A 48 -9.33 26.47 6.55
N LEU A 49 -8.09 25.97 6.71
CA LEU A 49 -7.00 26.77 7.30
C LEU A 49 -6.64 27.99 6.43
N THR A 50 -6.67 27.82 5.10
CA THR A 50 -6.40 28.89 4.14
C THR A 50 -7.52 29.94 4.14
N ASP A 51 -8.77 29.50 4.30
CA ASP A 51 -9.92 30.41 4.37
C ASP A 51 -9.86 31.28 5.63
N ILE A 52 -9.47 30.71 6.77
CA ILE A 52 -9.24 31.46 8.02
C ILE A 52 -8.12 32.50 7.85
N ASP A 53 -7.03 32.14 7.17
CA ASP A 53 -5.94 33.07 6.86
C ASP A 53 -6.46 34.23 5.98
N ASN A 54 -7.26 33.93 4.96
CA ASN A 54 -7.87 34.94 4.09
C ASN A 54 -8.84 35.87 4.84
N GLU A 55 -9.66 35.34 5.73
CA GLU A 55 -10.59 36.16 6.51
C GLU A 55 -9.87 37.12 7.46
N TYR A 56 -8.75 36.70 8.03
CA TYR A 56 -7.86 37.56 8.80
C TYR A 56 -7.22 38.65 7.93
N GLU A 57 -6.69 38.31 6.76
CA GLU A 57 -6.12 39.30 5.82
C GLU A 57 -7.17 40.32 5.34
N MET A 58 -8.43 39.91 5.20
CA MET A 58 -9.56 40.79 4.90
C MET A 58 -9.97 41.68 6.08
N GLY A 59 -9.36 41.51 7.26
CA GLY A 59 -9.67 42.26 8.47
C GLY A 59 -11.02 41.90 9.11
N LYS A 60 -11.59 40.72 8.80
CA LYS A 60 -12.84 40.24 9.38
C LYS A 60 -12.65 39.63 10.77
N LEU A 61 -11.44 39.15 11.06
CA LEU A 61 -11.05 38.53 12.32
C LEU A 61 -10.08 39.42 13.08
N SER A 62 -10.24 39.46 14.41
CA SER A 62 -9.22 40.00 15.29
C SER A 62 -8.01 39.05 15.35
N GLU A 63 -6.84 39.57 15.71
CA GLU A 63 -5.61 38.77 15.79
C GLU A 63 -5.69 37.66 16.87
N ASP A 64 -6.42 37.93 17.96
CA ASP A 64 -6.65 36.97 19.04
C ASP A 64 -7.59 35.83 18.59
N ASP A 65 -8.70 36.18 17.92
CA ASP A 65 -9.66 35.21 17.38
C ASP A 65 -9.02 34.35 16.28
N TYR A 66 -8.21 34.97 15.43
CA TYR A 66 -7.45 34.29 14.40
C TYR A 66 -6.50 33.24 14.99
N ARG A 67 -5.72 33.59 16.00
CA ARG A 67 -4.79 32.64 16.65
C ARG A 67 -5.54 31.47 17.27
N ALA A 68 -6.61 31.76 18.02
CA ALA A 68 -7.42 30.72 18.66
C ALA A 68 -8.01 29.75 17.63
N LEU A 69 -8.58 30.27 16.54
CA LEU A 69 -9.20 29.46 15.49
C LEU A 69 -8.16 28.65 14.70
N LYS A 70 -7.03 29.26 14.37
CA LYS A 70 -5.92 28.59 13.67
C LYS A 70 -5.32 27.45 14.49
N GLU A 71 -5.25 27.60 15.81
CA GLU A 71 -4.71 26.57 16.70
C GLU A 71 -5.67 25.39 16.90
N GLN A 72 -6.98 25.65 16.95
CA GLN A 72 -8.00 24.60 16.93
C GLN A 72 -7.96 23.77 15.64
N PHE A 73 -7.97 24.43 14.47
CA PHE A 73 -7.95 23.74 13.19
C PHE A 73 -6.63 23.01 12.92
N LYS A 74 -5.48 23.55 13.36
CA LYS A 74 -4.21 22.81 13.31
C LYS A 74 -4.29 21.51 14.10
N THR A 75 -4.89 21.54 15.28
CA THR A 75 -5.06 20.34 16.12
C THR A 75 -5.89 19.27 15.43
N GLU A 76 -6.86 19.66 14.61
CA GLU A 76 -7.72 18.75 13.84
C GLU A 76 -7.03 18.21 12.56
N VAL A 77 -6.19 19.01 11.91
CA VAL A 77 -5.50 18.62 10.65
C VAL A 77 -4.23 17.79 10.87
N ILE A 78 -3.50 18.02 11.97
CA ILE A 78 -2.29 17.25 12.34
C ILE A 78 -2.50 15.72 12.35
N PRO A 79 -3.56 15.16 12.98
CA PRO A 79 -3.75 13.70 13.00
C PRO A 79 -3.98 13.12 11.60
N VAL A 80 -4.68 13.82 10.72
CA VAL A 80 -4.92 13.40 9.32
C VAL A 80 -3.60 13.32 8.55
N LEU A 81 -2.72 14.31 8.74
CA LEU A 81 -1.38 14.33 8.13
C LEU A 81 -0.44 13.23 8.68
N MET A 82 -0.58 12.89 9.96
CA MET A 82 0.18 11.77 10.56
C MET A 82 -0.28 10.41 10.00
N GLU A 83 -1.58 10.21 9.83
CA GLU A 83 -2.12 8.96 9.28
C GLU A 83 -1.72 8.78 7.80
N GLU A 84 -1.77 9.85 6.99
CA GLU A 84 -1.24 9.83 5.62
C GLU A 84 0.23 9.39 5.58
N ARG A 85 1.07 10.00 6.43
CA ARG A 85 2.51 9.65 6.51
C ARG A 85 2.72 8.20 6.90
N ARG A 86 1.94 7.68 7.86
CA ARG A 86 2.04 6.29 8.32
C ARG A 86 1.71 5.31 7.19
N ILE A 87 0.61 5.56 6.49
CA ILE A 87 0.15 4.70 5.40
C ILE A 87 1.13 4.74 4.22
N VAL A 88 1.66 5.91 3.87
CA VAL A 88 2.70 6.04 2.83
C VAL A 88 3.99 5.34 3.25
N GLY A 89 4.39 5.46 4.51
CA GLY A 89 5.56 4.75 5.06
C GLY A 89 5.42 3.22 5.00
N GLU A 90 4.27 2.69 5.43
CA GLU A 90 3.96 1.25 5.35
C GLU A 90 3.91 0.74 3.90
N ALA A 91 3.39 1.55 2.96
CA ALA A 91 3.36 1.20 1.55
C ALA A 91 4.77 1.10 0.93
N ILE A 92 5.68 2.02 1.28
CA ILE A 92 7.06 2.00 0.79
C ILE A 92 7.82 0.77 1.32
N VAL A 93 7.66 0.46 2.61
CA VAL A 93 8.28 -0.73 3.23
C VAL A 93 7.71 -2.03 2.64
N GLY A 94 6.42 -2.07 2.32
CA GLY A 94 5.78 -3.23 1.68
C GLY A 94 6.26 -3.49 0.24
N LEU A 95 6.60 -2.43 -0.50
CA LEU A 95 7.17 -2.54 -1.86
C LEU A 95 8.60 -3.07 -1.85
N ASP A 96 9.42 -2.63 -0.90
CA ASP A 96 10.80 -3.10 -0.71
C ASP A 96 10.84 -4.60 -0.35
N ASN A 97 9.96 -5.03 0.55
CA ASN A 97 9.86 -6.42 0.97
C ASN A 97 9.43 -7.35 -0.18
N LYS A 98 8.47 -6.94 -1.02
CA LYS A 98 8.07 -7.68 -2.24
C LYS A 98 9.20 -7.81 -3.27
N GLY A 99 10.04 -6.79 -3.42
CA GLY A 99 11.24 -6.84 -4.27
C GLY A 99 12.23 -7.90 -3.79
N SER A 100 12.49 -7.94 -2.48
CA SER A 100 13.42 -8.89 -1.86
C SER A 100 12.97 -10.36 -1.96
N LEU A 101 11.66 -10.62 -1.90
CA LEU A 101 11.08 -11.96 -2.05
C LEU A 101 11.15 -12.45 -3.49
N ASN A 102 11.09 -11.56 -4.48
CA ASN A 102 11.17 -11.91 -5.90
C ASN A 102 12.60 -12.26 -6.32
N GLU A 103 13.61 -11.58 -5.79
CA GLU A 103 15.04 -11.93 -5.98
C GLU A 103 15.35 -13.32 -5.41
N LYS A 104 14.96 -13.60 -4.17
CA LYS A 104 15.16 -14.94 -3.56
C LYS A 104 14.41 -16.04 -4.30
N ALA A 105 13.20 -15.75 -4.80
CA ALA A 105 12.43 -16.69 -5.60
C ALA A 105 13.05 -16.96 -6.98
N LYS A 106 13.65 -15.94 -7.60
CA LYS A 106 14.42 -16.09 -8.85
C LYS A 106 15.69 -16.91 -8.64
N GLU A 107 16.43 -16.66 -7.57
CA GLU A 107 17.63 -17.44 -7.23
C GLU A 107 17.30 -18.91 -6.93
N ALA A 108 16.22 -19.16 -6.18
CA ALA A 108 15.75 -20.51 -5.89
C ALA A 108 15.34 -21.24 -7.18
N ALA A 109 14.57 -20.58 -8.06
CA ALA A 109 14.17 -21.15 -9.35
C ALA A 109 15.37 -21.41 -10.27
N LEU A 110 16.35 -20.50 -10.32
CA LEU A 110 17.56 -20.65 -11.12
C LEU A 110 18.42 -21.83 -10.61
N SER A 111 18.56 -21.95 -9.28
CA SER A 111 19.30 -23.05 -8.66
C SER A 111 18.67 -24.41 -8.97
N GLU A 112 17.34 -24.47 -9.00
CA GLU A 112 16.59 -25.70 -9.25
C GLU A 112 16.67 -26.10 -10.74
N VAL A 113 16.61 -25.11 -11.65
CA VAL A 113 16.81 -25.34 -13.09
C VAL A 113 18.23 -25.84 -13.39
N ILE A 114 19.25 -25.21 -12.79
CA ILE A 114 20.65 -25.65 -12.94
C ILE A 114 20.83 -27.07 -12.40
N ARG A 115 20.19 -27.42 -11.27
CA ARG A 115 20.21 -28.77 -10.69
C ARG A 115 19.58 -29.81 -11.61
N ILE A 116 18.44 -29.49 -12.23
CA ILE A 116 17.74 -30.40 -13.16
C ILE A 116 18.55 -30.60 -14.45
N CYS A 117 19.14 -29.53 -14.99
CA CYS A 117 19.94 -29.59 -16.21
C CYS A 117 21.31 -30.24 -15.99
N GLY A 118 21.98 -29.95 -14.87
CA GLY A 118 23.28 -30.55 -14.51
C GLY A 118 23.20 -32.05 -14.26
N LYS A 119 22.05 -32.56 -13.79
CA LYS A 119 21.86 -34.00 -13.54
C LYS A 119 21.56 -34.82 -14.81
N ARG A 120 21.30 -34.16 -15.96
CA ARG A 120 21.08 -34.83 -17.27
C ARG A 120 22.29 -34.79 -18.21
N LEU A 121 23.40 -34.20 -17.78
CA LEU A 121 24.64 -34.06 -18.58
C LEU A 121 25.74 -35.06 -18.18
N SER A 122 25.42 -36.08 -17.38
CA SER A 122 26.29 -37.24 -17.12
C SER A 122 25.65 -38.54 -17.57
#